data_AF-A0A8E2F0Q2-F1
#
_entry.id   AF-A0A8E2F0Q2-F1
#
_cell.length_a   1.000
_cell.length_b   1.000
_cell.length_c   1.000
_cell.angle_alpha   90.00
_cell.angle_beta   90.00
_cell.angle_gamma   90.00
#
_symmetry.space_group_name_H-M   'P 1'
#
loop_
_entity.id
_entity.type
_entity.pdbx_description
1 polymer ?
#
loop_
_entity_poly.entity_id
_entity_poly.type
_entity_poly.pdbx_seq_one_letter_code
_entity_poly.pdbx_strand_id
1 'polypeptide(L)'
;MLLLALPFLGYLISPVLSGAVYSASNRHIQEPLVSSKEEPNLLPIPTLPSVKEKAVTVGLYITASGSHEEIYVEIPLHERVSPNALLGLPRHPQSARLADLLESGAQVSNRRRIERTICLIHPVISPEERSMRSHLYRTGSDNGDWSPWFMLDDGIVNFEHPANRWFLAGREVESYECF
;
A
#
# COMPACT_ATOMS: atom_id res chain seq x y z
N MET A 1 -48.16 6.79 -38.23
CA MET A 1 -49.34 6.04 -37.74
C MET A 1 -48.81 4.80 -37.05
N LEU A 2 -48.97 4.46 -35.77
CA LEU A 2 -49.75 4.82 -34.58
C LEU A 2 -48.78 4.52 -33.41
N LEU A 3 -48.40 5.38 -32.46
CA LEU A 3 -49.09 5.94 -31.28
C LEU A 3 -49.71 4.94 -30.28
N LEU A 4 -49.36 5.17 -29.00
CA LEU A 4 -49.95 4.74 -27.70
C LEU A 4 -49.25 3.54 -27.01
N ALA A 5 -48.99 3.52 -25.69
CA ALA A 5 -49.19 4.46 -24.58
C ALA A 5 -48.35 4.02 -23.36
N LEU A 6 -47.98 4.97 -22.49
CA LEU A 6 -47.55 4.76 -21.10
C LEU A 6 -48.75 4.38 -20.21
N PRO A 7 -48.50 3.87 -18.99
CA PRO A 7 -48.82 4.75 -17.86
C PRO A 7 -47.79 4.74 -16.71
N PHE A 8 -47.61 5.94 -16.17
CA PHE A 8 -47.17 6.26 -14.82
C PHE A 8 -48.15 5.68 -13.77
N LEU A 9 -47.66 5.31 -12.57
CA LEU A 9 -48.04 5.93 -11.28
C LEU A 9 -47.44 5.19 -10.06
N GLY A 10 -47.04 5.99 -9.07
CA GLY A 10 -47.04 5.64 -7.64
C GLY A 10 -45.65 5.34 -7.05
N TYR A 11 -45.22 5.89 -5.91
CA TYR A 11 -45.90 6.74 -4.93
C TYR A 11 -44.81 7.39 -4.07
N LEU A 12 -45.02 8.67 -3.75
CA LEU A 12 -44.23 9.49 -2.82
C LEU A 12 -44.47 9.02 -1.38
N ILE A 13 -43.41 8.81 -0.58
CA ILE A 13 -43.43 9.12 0.85
C ILE A 13 -42.01 9.52 1.31
N SER A 14 -41.83 10.80 1.58
CA SER A 14 -40.77 11.32 2.46
C SER A 14 -41.31 11.42 3.89
N PRO A 15 -40.48 11.26 4.92
CA PRO A 15 -40.66 11.99 6.15
C PRO A 15 -39.57 13.07 6.31
N VAL A 16 -40.05 14.17 6.85
CA VAL A 16 -39.48 15.49 7.00
C VAL A 16 -39.11 15.70 8.48
N LEU A 17 -37.98 16.37 8.70
CA LEU A 17 -37.61 17.24 9.83
C LEU A 17 -37.46 16.66 11.27
N SER A 18 -36.29 16.91 11.85
CA SER A 18 -36.05 18.00 12.83
C SER A 18 -35.28 17.62 14.09
N GLY A 19 -34.35 18.51 14.44
CA GLY A 19 -33.85 18.74 15.80
C GLY A 19 -32.43 18.20 16.02
N ALA A 20 -31.48 18.92 16.59
CA ALA A 20 -31.35 20.33 16.96
C ALA A 20 -29.84 20.56 17.19
N VAL A 21 -29.34 21.72 16.82
CA VAL A 21 -28.02 22.22 17.24
C VAL A 21 -28.17 22.79 18.64
N TYR A 22 -27.37 22.37 19.63
CA TYR A 22 -26.90 23.25 20.71
C TYR A 22 -25.55 22.77 21.28
N SER A 23 -24.69 23.75 21.47
CA SER A 23 -23.33 23.69 22.00
C SER A 23 -23.31 24.11 23.48
N ALA A 24 -22.21 23.72 24.14
CA ALA A 24 -21.56 24.39 25.27
C ALA A 24 -21.99 24.11 26.73
N SER A 25 -21.00 23.57 27.47
CA SER A 25 -20.34 24.15 28.64
C SER A 25 -21.08 24.30 29.99
N ASN A 26 -20.58 23.56 30.99
CA ASN A 26 -20.44 23.89 32.42
C ASN A 26 -20.10 22.57 33.16
N ARG A 27 -19.35 22.48 34.26
CA ARG A 27 -18.56 23.40 35.10
C ARG A 27 -17.82 22.51 36.09
N HIS A 28 -16.69 22.99 36.57
CA HIS A 28 -16.14 22.79 37.92
C HIS A 28 -16.31 21.42 38.60
N ILE A 29 -15.19 20.69 38.69
CA ILE A 29 -14.84 19.98 39.91
C ILE A 29 -13.52 20.57 40.40
N GLN A 30 -13.52 20.92 41.68
CA GLN A 30 -12.43 21.54 42.41
C GLN A 30 -11.85 20.50 43.39
N GLU A 31 -10.52 20.50 43.49
CA GLU A 31 -9.66 19.98 44.58
C GLU A 31 -9.48 18.45 44.75
N PRO A 32 -8.34 17.96 45.33
CA PRO A 32 -7.36 18.68 46.16
C PRO A 32 -5.86 18.51 45.79
N LEU A 33 -5.05 19.37 46.41
CA LEU A 33 -3.59 19.26 46.57
C LEU A 33 -3.16 18.01 47.36
N VAL A 34 -1.85 17.72 47.25
CA VAL A 34 -0.98 16.89 48.11
C VAL A 34 -0.72 15.46 47.60
N SER A 35 0.48 15.20 47.08
CA SER A 35 1.54 14.57 47.88
C SER A 35 2.73 14.18 46.99
N SER A 36 3.89 14.74 47.31
CA SER A 36 5.20 14.28 46.84
C SER A 36 5.38 12.81 47.23
N LYS A 37 5.58 11.93 46.24
CA LYS A 37 6.04 10.55 46.48
C LYS A 37 7.31 10.30 45.66
N GLU A 38 8.40 10.53 46.37
CA GLU A 38 9.75 9.97 46.23
C GLU A 38 9.86 8.79 45.25
N GLU A 39 10.58 9.03 44.16
CA GLU A 39 10.95 8.06 43.13
C GLU A 39 12.12 7.21 43.63
N PRO A 40 11.98 5.87 43.75
CA PRO A 40 13.10 5.02 44.12
C PRO A 40 14.07 4.90 42.94
N ASN A 41 15.29 5.41 43.15
CA ASN A 41 16.43 5.23 42.26
C ASN A 41 16.66 3.75 41.92
N LEU A 42 16.27 3.34 40.72
CA LEU A 42 16.66 2.07 40.10
C LEU A 42 17.75 2.35 39.06
N LEU A 43 18.98 1.90 39.34
CA LEU A 43 20.02 1.66 38.33
C LEU A 43 19.97 0.19 37.90
N PRO A 44 20.56 -0.21 36.76
CA PRO A 44 20.12 0.01 35.38
C PRO A 44 19.78 -1.34 34.71
N ILE A 45 18.75 -1.42 33.86
CA ILE A 45 18.62 -2.61 33.00
C ILE A 45 19.69 -2.48 31.91
N PRO A 46 20.62 -3.44 31.76
CA PRO A 46 21.46 -3.49 30.58
C PRO A 46 20.54 -3.71 29.39
N THR A 47 20.35 -2.69 28.57
CA THR A 47 19.83 -2.85 27.22
C THR A 47 20.79 -3.79 26.52
N LEU A 48 20.40 -5.06 26.39
CA LEU A 48 21.04 -5.98 25.45
C LEU A 48 21.20 -5.21 24.13
N PRO A 49 22.38 -5.22 23.50
CA PRO A 49 22.52 -4.63 22.19
C PRO A 49 21.46 -5.30 21.32
N SER A 50 20.46 -4.51 20.91
CA SER A 50 19.52 -4.87 19.86
C SER A 50 20.39 -5.44 18.75
N VAL A 51 20.30 -6.76 18.56
CA VAL A 51 20.97 -7.43 17.45
C VAL A 51 20.47 -6.69 16.24
N LYS A 52 21.30 -5.83 15.65
CA LYS A 52 21.00 -5.20 14.37
C LYS A 52 20.82 -6.35 13.39
N GLU A 53 19.59 -6.79 13.22
CA GLU A 53 19.23 -7.73 12.18
C GLU A 53 19.80 -7.13 10.90
N LYS A 54 20.61 -7.93 10.21
CA LYS A 54 21.22 -7.51 8.96
C LYS A 54 20.06 -7.19 8.01
N ALA A 55 19.92 -5.92 7.64
CA ALA A 55 18.90 -5.52 6.69
C ALA A 55 19.15 -6.27 5.37
N VAL A 56 18.16 -7.05 4.96
CA VAL A 56 18.13 -7.72 3.68
C VAL A 56 17.35 -6.82 2.72
N THR A 57 17.96 -6.46 1.60
CA THR A 57 17.33 -5.63 0.56
C THR A 57 17.28 -6.41 -0.76
N VAL A 58 16.30 -6.09 -1.59
CA VAL A 58 16.13 -6.61 -2.94
C VAL A 58 16.54 -5.52 -3.92
N GLY A 59 17.52 -5.80 -4.77
CA GLY A 59 17.89 -4.91 -5.85
C GLY A 59 16.92 -5.05 -7.01
N LEU A 60 16.36 -3.93 -7.43
CA LEU A 60 15.47 -3.83 -8.57
C LEU A 60 16.04 -2.87 -9.60
N TYR A 61 15.99 -3.28 -10.85
CA TYR A 61 16.11 -2.35 -11.95
C TYR A 61 14.71 -1.91 -12.38
N ILE A 62 14.49 -0.60 -12.51
CA ILE A 62 13.20 -0.04 -12.84
C ILE A 62 13.34 1.12 -13.84
N THR A 63 12.39 1.25 -14.74
CA THR A 63 12.32 2.33 -15.73
C THR A 63 11.03 3.09 -15.52
N ALA A 64 11.10 4.42 -15.43
CA ALA A 64 9.91 5.27 -15.35
C ALA A 64 9.21 5.37 -16.71
N SER A 65 7.89 5.54 -16.71
CA SER A 65 7.10 5.82 -17.91
C SER A 65 7.62 7.06 -18.63
N GLY A 66 7.81 6.93 -19.95
CA GLY A 66 8.40 7.97 -20.80
C GLY A 66 9.91 8.17 -20.64
N SER A 67 10.59 7.36 -19.82
CA SER A 67 12.05 7.34 -19.72
C SER A 67 12.63 6.13 -20.45
N HIS A 68 13.88 6.25 -20.90
CA HIS A 68 14.69 5.11 -21.38
C HIS A 68 15.81 4.76 -20.39
N GLU A 69 15.88 5.47 -19.27
CA GLU A 69 16.88 5.25 -18.24
C GLU A 69 16.42 4.14 -17.28
N GLU A 70 17.22 3.09 -17.16
CA GLU A 70 17.07 2.05 -16.15
C GLU A 70 17.85 2.48 -14.90
N ILE A 71 17.17 2.56 -13.77
CA ILE A 71 17.78 2.89 -12.48
C ILE A 71 17.80 1.67 -11.57
N TYR A 72 18.79 1.60 -10.68
CA TYR A 72 18.89 0.55 -9.66
C TYR A 72 18.44 1.09 -8.30
N VAL A 73 17.54 0.37 -7.64
CA VAL A 73 17.00 0.71 -6.31
C VAL A 73 17.02 -0.50 -5.40
N GLU A 74 17.19 -0.27 -4.10
CA GLU A 74 17.17 -1.32 -3.08
C GLU A 74 15.90 -1.23 -2.23
N ILE A 75 15.06 -2.26 -2.29
CA ILE A 75 13.82 -2.37 -1.50
C ILE A 75 14.08 -3.24 -0.28
N PRO A 76 13.87 -2.76 0.96
CA PRO A 76 13.95 -3.62 2.14
C PRO A 76 12.93 -4.76 2.07
N LEU A 77 13.38 -5.97 2.39
CA LEU A 77 12.51 -7.14 2.41
C LEU A 77 11.44 -6.98 3.50
N HIS A 78 10.21 -7.36 3.19
CA HIS A 78 9.03 -7.29 4.06
C HIS A 78 8.63 -5.87 4.49
N GLU A 79 9.11 -4.85 3.80
CA GLU A 79 8.74 -3.46 4.04
C GLU A 79 8.04 -2.88 2.83
N ARG A 80 6.98 -2.10 3.08
CA ARG A 80 6.31 -1.31 2.04
C ARG A 80 6.99 0.04 1.89
N VAL A 81 7.48 0.30 0.69
CA VAL A 81 8.19 1.54 0.36
C VAL A 81 7.36 2.35 -0.61
N SER A 82 7.02 3.58 -0.24
CA SER A 82 6.35 4.51 -1.17
C SER A 82 7.37 5.15 -2.13
N PRO A 83 6.94 5.54 -3.35
CA PRO A 83 7.80 6.28 -4.28
C PRO A 83 8.46 7.54 -3.70
N ASN A 84 7.88 8.13 -2.64
CA ASN A 84 8.42 9.34 -1.99
C ASN A 84 9.43 9.04 -0.88
N ALA A 85 9.46 7.80 -0.37
CA ALA A 85 10.31 7.41 0.74
C ALA A 85 11.73 7.03 0.29
N LEU A 86 11.87 6.48 -0.92
CA LEU A 86 13.14 6.06 -1.48
C LEU A 86 13.41 6.83 -2.79
N LEU A 87 14.55 7.54 -2.83
CA LEU A 87 14.97 8.26 -4.03
C LEU A 87 15.10 7.29 -5.20
N GLY A 88 14.57 7.72 -6.35
CA GLY A 88 14.60 6.94 -7.58
C GLY A 88 13.32 6.15 -7.85
N LEU A 89 12.53 5.74 -6.86
CA LEU A 89 11.32 4.96 -7.16
C LEU A 89 10.29 5.77 -7.96
N PRO A 90 9.91 5.34 -9.17
CA PRO A 90 8.94 6.06 -9.98
C PRO A 90 7.52 5.86 -9.43
N ARG A 91 6.66 6.86 -9.62
CA ARG A 91 5.20 6.70 -9.41
C ARG A 91 4.52 5.98 -10.56
N HIS A 92 5.08 6.06 -11.75
CA HIS A 92 4.56 5.46 -12.97
C HIS A 92 5.67 4.62 -13.60
N PRO A 93 5.85 3.35 -13.20
CA PRO A 93 6.87 2.50 -13.81
C PRO A 93 6.41 1.98 -15.17
N GLN A 94 7.33 1.95 -16.12
CA GLN A 94 7.17 1.30 -17.42
C GLN A 94 7.53 -0.19 -17.34
N SER A 95 8.65 -0.49 -16.70
CA SER A 95 9.17 -1.85 -16.57
C SER A 95 9.99 -2.00 -15.31
N ALA A 96 10.08 -3.24 -14.82
CA ALA A 96 10.96 -3.61 -13.73
C ALA A 96 11.57 -5.00 -13.97
N ARG A 97 12.70 -5.29 -13.32
CA ARG A 97 13.24 -6.64 -13.18
C ARG A 97 13.96 -6.78 -11.84
N LEU A 98 13.88 -7.97 -11.28
CA LEU A 98 14.62 -8.32 -10.08
C LEU A 98 16.08 -8.62 -10.44
N ALA A 99 17.02 -8.03 -9.70
CA ALA A 99 18.45 -8.13 -9.99
C ALA A 99 19.15 -9.06 -9.02
N ASP A 100 19.07 -8.75 -7.73
CA ASP A 100 19.81 -9.41 -6.68
C ASP A 100 19.10 -9.31 -5.32
N LEU A 101 19.62 -10.09 -4.36
CA LEU A 101 19.29 -9.99 -2.95
C LEU A 101 20.59 -9.60 -2.22
N LEU A 102 20.54 -8.56 -1.42
CA LEU A 102 21.68 -8.03 -0.68
C LEU A 102 21.46 -8.23 0.82
N GLU A 103 22.49 -8.61 1.55
CA GLU A 103 22.48 -8.69 3.00
C GLU A 103 23.62 -7.83 3.54
N SER A 104 23.28 -6.77 4.30
CA SER A 104 24.27 -5.75 4.72
C SER A 104 25.03 -5.11 3.55
N GLY A 105 24.36 -4.91 2.40
CA GLY A 105 24.95 -4.34 1.18
C GLY A 105 25.85 -5.29 0.38
N ALA A 106 26.01 -6.55 0.81
CA ALA A 106 26.74 -7.56 0.07
C ALA A 106 25.77 -8.52 -0.64
N GLN A 107 26.06 -8.86 -1.89
CA GLN A 107 25.23 -9.80 -2.64
C GLN A 107 25.18 -11.18 -1.97
N VAL A 108 23.96 -11.68 -1.78
CA VAL A 108 23.70 -13.03 -1.27
C VAL A 108 23.98 -14.04 -2.37
N SER A 109 25.01 -14.85 -2.19
CA SER A 109 25.42 -15.90 -3.15
C SER A 109 24.44 -17.07 -3.26
N ASN A 110 23.45 -17.15 -2.37
CA ASN A 110 22.42 -18.18 -2.38
C ASN A 110 21.34 -17.87 -3.42
N ARG A 111 21.58 -18.33 -4.65
CA ARG A 111 20.63 -18.20 -5.77
C ARG A 111 19.22 -18.71 -5.47
N ARG A 112 19.06 -19.75 -4.63
CA ARG A 112 17.72 -20.25 -4.26
C ARG A 112 16.90 -19.28 -3.41
N ARG A 113 17.55 -18.33 -2.71
CA ARG A 113 16.83 -17.31 -1.93
C ARG A 113 16.20 -16.28 -2.86
N ILE A 114 16.98 -15.73 -3.79
CA ILE A 114 16.49 -14.74 -4.75
C ILE A 114 15.43 -15.32 -5.72
N GLU A 115 15.57 -16.58 -6.14
CA GLU A 115 14.58 -17.27 -6.98
C GLU A 115 13.20 -17.45 -6.30
N ARG A 116 13.12 -17.26 -4.97
CA ARG A 116 11.86 -17.30 -4.22
C ARG A 116 11.35 -15.91 -3.86
N THR A 117 12.12 -14.87 -4.15
CA THR A 117 11.74 -13.50 -3.84
C THR A 117 10.63 -13.04 -4.79
N ILE A 118 9.57 -12.48 -4.21
CA ILE A 118 8.42 -11.95 -4.95
C ILE A 118 8.36 -10.45 -4.66
N CYS A 119 8.30 -9.63 -5.70
CA CYS A 119 8.04 -8.20 -5.56
C CYS A 119 6.65 -7.86 -6.07
N LEU A 120 5.89 -7.11 -5.28
CA LEU A 120 4.55 -6.63 -5.56
C LEU A 120 4.59 -5.12 -5.80
N ILE A 121 3.81 -4.69 -6.78
CA ILE A 121 3.50 -3.29 -7.03
C ILE A 121 2.09 -3.03 -6.56
N HIS A 122 1.91 -2.13 -5.59
CA HIS A 122 0.60 -1.74 -5.09
C HIS A 122 0.14 -0.48 -5.83
N PRO A 123 -0.81 -0.57 -6.78
CA PRO A 123 -1.32 0.61 -7.45
C PRO A 123 -2.27 1.41 -6.55
N VAL A 124 -2.36 2.71 -6.78
CA VAL A 124 -3.40 3.55 -6.21
C VAL A 124 -4.75 3.10 -6.78
N ILE A 125 -5.60 2.57 -5.92
CA ILE A 125 -6.97 2.16 -6.26
C ILE A 125 -7.93 3.31 -5.97
N SER A 126 -8.72 3.73 -6.98
CA SER A 126 -9.71 4.78 -6.81
C SER A 126 -10.84 4.36 -5.86
N PRO A 127 -11.55 5.31 -5.21
CA PRO A 127 -12.70 4.97 -4.37
C PRO A 127 -13.78 4.18 -5.11
N GLU A 128 -14.02 4.50 -6.38
CA GLU A 128 -15.00 3.81 -7.24
C GLU A 128 -14.56 2.38 -7.54
N GLU A 129 -13.29 2.18 -7.90
CA GLU A 129 -12.72 0.84 -8.15
C GLU A 129 -12.73 0.00 -6.86
N ARG A 130 -12.40 0.61 -5.73
CA ARG A 130 -12.48 -0.03 -4.40
C ARG A 130 -13.91 -0.47 -4.10
N SER A 131 -14.91 0.37 -4.38
CA SER A 131 -16.33 0.05 -4.20
C SER A 131 -16.75 -1.11 -5.12
N MET A 132 -16.45 -1.04 -6.41
CA MET A 132 -16.76 -2.13 -7.37
C MET A 132 -16.12 -3.45 -6.94
N ARG A 133 -14.86 -3.43 -6.50
CA ARG A 133 -14.18 -4.63 -6.00
C ARG A 133 -14.84 -5.17 -4.74
N SER A 134 -15.20 -4.32 -3.78
CA SER A 134 -15.91 -4.74 -2.56
C SER A 134 -17.22 -5.48 -2.84
N HIS A 135 -17.95 -5.08 -3.90
CA HIS A 135 -19.16 -5.77 -4.33
C HIS A 135 -18.86 -7.16 -4.93
N LEU A 136 -17.76 -7.30 -5.68
CA LEU A 136 -17.33 -8.58 -6.26
C LEU A 136 -16.86 -9.59 -5.20
N TYR A 137 -16.16 -9.13 -4.15
CA TYR A 137 -15.79 -9.97 -3.01
C TYR A 137 -17.01 -10.56 -2.31
N ARG A 138 -18.09 -9.77 -2.17
CA ARG A 138 -19.33 -10.23 -1.53
C ARG A 138 -20.05 -11.31 -2.35
N THR A 139 -19.77 -11.39 -3.65
CA THR A 139 -20.31 -12.42 -4.56
C THR A 139 -19.41 -13.66 -4.69
N GLY A 140 -18.33 -13.77 -3.89
CA GLY A 140 -17.42 -14.92 -3.92
C GLY A 140 -16.48 -14.94 -5.12
N SER A 141 -16.39 -13.84 -5.89
CA SER A 141 -15.34 -13.65 -6.87
C SER A 141 -14.08 -13.27 -6.10
N ASP A 142 -13.13 -14.18 -6.05
CA ASP A 142 -11.85 -14.06 -5.37
C ASP A 142 -10.99 -12.97 -6.05
N ASN A 143 -11.31 -11.71 -5.79
CA ASN A 143 -10.56 -10.57 -6.32
C ASN A 143 -9.85 -9.84 -5.19
N GLY A 144 -9.13 -10.63 -4.38
CA GLY A 144 -8.04 -10.27 -3.46
C GLY A 144 -7.23 -9.09 -3.98
N ASP A 145 -6.64 -8.27 -3.10
CA ASP A 145 -5.76 -7.13 -3.43
C ASP A 145 -4.95 -7.40 -4.72
N TRP A 146 -5.47 -6.90 -5.84
CA TRP A 146 -4.91 -7.13 -7.15
C TRP A 146 -3.72 -6.19 -7.26
N SER A 147 -2.58 -6.70 -6.84
CA SER A 147 -1.27 -6.07 -6.96
C SER A 147 -0.44 -6.96 -7.87
N PRO A 148 -0.02 -6.50 -9.06
CA PRO A 148 0.82 -7.30 -9.93
C PRO A 148 2.13 -7.64 -9.20
N TRP A 149 2.54 -8.89 -9.34
CA TRP A 149 3.71 -9.43 -8.69
C TRP A 149 4.63 -10.13 -9.69
N PHE A 150 5.92 -10.07 -9.44
CA PHE A 150 6.93 -10.66 -10.30
C PHE A 150 8.10 -11.21 -9.50
N MET A 151 8.82 -12.14 -10.12
CA MET A 151 9.97 -12.84 -9.56
C MET A 151 11.18 -12.71 -10.50
N LEU A 152 12.32 -13.23 -10.07
CA LEU A 152 13.54 -13.26 -10.88
C LEU A 152 13.32 -13.91 -12.26
N ASP A 153 12.60 -15.03 -12.31
CA ASP A 153 12.38 -15.80 -13.54
C ASP A 153 11.45 -15.12 -14.55
N ASP A 154 10.66 -14.12 -14.13
CA ASP A 154 9.81 -13.34 -15.04
C ASP A 154 10.65 -12.39 -15.92
N GLY A 155 11.93 -12.15 -15.57
CA GLY A 155 12.82 -11.27 -16.31
C GLY A 155 12.36 -9.80 -16.26
N ILE A 156 12.36 -9.13 -17.41
CA ILE A 156 11.83 -7.76 -17.53
C ILE A 156 10.31 -7.85 -17.67
N VAL A 157 9.61 -7.37 -16.64
CA VAL A 157 8.16 -7.20 -16.68
C VAL A 157 7.82 -5.81 -17.19
N ASN A 158 6.75 -5.70 -17.98
CA ASN A 158 6.29 -4.44 -18.53
C ASN A 158 4.85 -4.14 -18.08
N PHE A 159 4.66 -2.92 -17.61
CA PHE A 159 3.43 -2.45 -16.96
C PHE A 159 2.52 -1.63 -17.90
N GLU A 160 2.96 -1.30 -19.12
CA GLU A 160 2.27 -0.39 -20.03
C GLU A 160 1.41 -1.11 -21.09
N HIS A 161 1.67 -2.39 -21.38
CA HIS A 161 0.94 -3.11 -22.42
C HIS A 161 -0.27 -3.85 -21.86
N PRO A 162 -1.50 -3.64 -22.41
CA PRO A 162 -2.72 -4.24 -21.89
C PRO A 162 -2.80 -5.77 -22.02
N ALA A 163 -1.96 -6.38 -22.86
CA ALA A 163 -1.85 -7.82 -22.98
C ALA A 163 -0.99 -8.46 -21.87
N ASN A 164 -0.24 -7.67 -21.10
CA ASN A 164 0.64 -8.18 -20.05
C ASN A 164 -0.14 -8.44 -18.77
N ARG A 165 0.17 -9.54 -18.08
CA ARG A 165 -0.43 -9.85 -16.77
C ARG A 165 -0.15 -8.79 -15.69
N TRP A 166 0.90 -7.99 -15.88
CA TRP A 166 1.31 -6.93 -14.95
C TRP A 166 0.77 -5.54 -15.32
N PHE A 167 -0.04 -5.41 -16.37
CA PHE A 167 -0.50 -4.13 -16.88
C PHE A 167 -1.12 -3.22 -15.82
N LEU A 168 -0.52 -2.06 -15.55
CA LEU A 168 -1.00 -1.11 -14.54
C LEU A 168 -2.09 -0.15 -15.06
N ALA A 169 -2.35 -0.12 -16.36
CA ALA A 169 -3.31 0.81 -16.97
C ALA A 169 -3.04 2.29 -16.66
N GLY A 170 -1.76 2.68 -16.56
CA GLY A 170 -1.35 4.04 -16.25
C GLY A 170 -1.65 4.48 -14.82
N ARG A 171 -1.96 3.53 -13.92
CA ARG A 171 -2.18 3.83 -12.50
C ARG A 171 -0.87 4.23 -11.82
N GLU A 172 -0.97 5.22 -10.93
CA GLU A 172 0.10 5.53 -9.99
C GLU A 172 0.35 4.34 -9.06
N VAL A 173 1.61 4.18 -8.67
CA VAL A 173 2.04 3.23 -7.65
C VAL A 173 1.97 3.92 -6.28
N GLU A 174 1.24 3.30 -5.36
CA GLU A 174 1.20 3.67 -3.95
C GLU A 174 2.46 3.19 -3.23
N SER A 175 2.84 1.93 -3.43
CA SER A 175 4.02 1.35 -2.80
C SER A 175 4.58 0.13 -3.53
N TYR A 176 5.82 -0.19 -3.21
CA TYR A 176 6.58 -1.36 -3.62
C TYR A 176 6.85 -2.22 -2.40
N GLU A 177 6.76 -3.54 -2.54
CA GLU A 177 6.98 -4.47 -1.42
C GLU A 177 7.58 -5.77 -1.95
N CYS A 178 8.59 -6.31 -1.27
CA CYS A 178 9.20 -7.59 -1.67
C CYS A 178 9.25 -8.57 -0.49
N PHE A 179 9.11 -9.87 -0.77
CA PHE A 179 9.07 -10.97 0.21
C PHE A 179 9.98 -12.12 -0.16
#